data_AF-A0A0N9UMF2-F1
#
_entry.id   AF-A0A0N9UMF2-F1
#
_cell.length_a   1.000
_cell.length_b   1.000
_cell.length_c   1.000
_cell.angle_alpha   90.00
_cell.angle_beta   90.00
_cell.angle_gamma   90.00
#
_symmetry.space_group_name_H-M   'P 1'
#
loop_
_entity.id
_entity.type
_entity.pdbx_description
1 polymer ?
#
loop_
_entity_poly.entity_id
_entity_poly.type
_entity_poly.pdbx_seq_one_letter_code
_entity_poly.pdbx_strand_id
1 'polypeptide(L)'
;MALPAAEGAMAHARSAVVERLAYDEDGTLIHPMMLEEHRKRMRFMERYTAEPAAAMDGLRSHFDVLLQAIAASRAELIRIHRAGLIEDEVLHELERDLDIEEMAMIFQRGD
;
A
#
# COMPACT_ATOMS: atom_id res chain seq x y z
N MET A 1 -3.00 2.22 24.79
CA MET A 1 -3.32 2.81 23.46
C MET A 1 -4.18 1.81 22.72
N ALA A 2 -5.31 2.22 22.14
CA ALA A 2 -6.12 1.33 21.30
C ALA A 2 -5.42 1.10 19.95
N LEU A 3 -5.73 -0.01 19.26
CA LEU A 3 -5.12 -0.35 17.97
C LEU A 3 -5.18 0.80 16.94
N PRO A 4 -6.32 1.48 16.70
CA PRO A 4 -6.39 2.59 15.75
C PRO A 4 -5.51 3.80 16.13
N ALA A 5 -5.32 4.03 17.43
CA ALA A 5 -4.46 5.12 17.92
C ALA A 5 -2.97 4.76 17.76
N ALA A 6 -2.61 3.48 17.92
CA ALA A 6 -1.25 3.00 17.67
C ALA A 6 -0.90 3.08 16.18
N GLU A 7 -1.81 2.64 15.31
CA GLU A 7 -1.64 2.74 13.85
C GLU A 7 -1.54 4.19 13.38
N GLY A 8 -2.36 5.08 13.94
CA GLY A 8 -2.26 6.53 13.69
C GLY A 8 -0.90 7.10 14.10
N ALA A 9 -0.39 6.75 15.28
CA ALA A 9 0.93 7.20 15.74
C ALA A 9 2.08 6.67 14.83
N MET A 10 2.00 5.41 14.40
CA MET A 10 2.96 4.83 13.44
C MET A 10 2.90 5.52 12.08
N ALA A 11 1.70 5.81 11.57
CA ALA A 11 1.52 6.53 10.31
C ALA A 11 2.10 7.94 10.37
N HIS A 12 1.87 8.66 11.48
CA HIS A 12 2.43 9.99 11.71
C HIS A 12 3.96 9.97 11.73
N ALA A 13 4.57 9.04 12.47
CA ALA A 13 6.02 8.89 12.51
C ALA A 13 6.62 8.66 11.12
N ARG A 14 5.97 7.82 10.30
CA ARG A 14 6.37 7.58 8.90
C ARG A 14 6.22 8.84 8.03
N SER A 15 5.09 9.54 8.12
CA SER A 15 4.85 10.76 7.32
C SER A 15 5.86 11.86 7.63
N ALA A 16 6.22 12.04 8.91
CA ALA A 16 7.23 13.03 9.30
C ALA A 16 8.61 12.77 8.64
N VAL A 17 8.99 11.50 8.47
CA VAL A 17 10.21 11.14 7.74
C VAL A 17 10.08 11.43 6.25
N VAL A 18 8.96 11.05 5.63
CA VAL A 18 8.71 11.31 4.21
C VAL A 18 8.68 12.80 3.91
N GLU A 19 8.02 13.61 4.74
CA GLU A 19 7.97 15.06 4.58
C GLU A 19 9.36 15.68 4.62
N ARG A 20 10.25 15.19 5.48
CA ARG A 20 11.63 15.66 5.54
C ARG A 20 12.46 15.21 4.34
N LEU A 21 12.32 13.96 3.91
CA LEU A 21 13.10 13.38 2.81
C LEU A 21 12.54 13.71 1.42
N ALA A 22 11.34 14.27 1.33
CA ALA A 22 10.76 14.69 0.07
C ALA A 22 11.50 15.87 -0.57
N TYR A 23 12.32 16.59 0.22
CA TYR A 23 13.11 17.72 -0.24
C TYR A 23 14.60 17.39 -0.21
N ASP A 24 15.36 17.97 -1.14
CA ASP A 24 16.82 17.95 -1.11
C ASP A 24 17.41 18.99 -0.14
N GLU A 25 18.74 19.09 -0.11
CA GLU A 25 19.49 20.00 0.77
C GLU A 25 19.21 21.48 0.49
N ASP A 26 18.82 21.82 -0.74
CA ASP A 26 18.48 23.18 -1.18
C ASP A 26 16.99 23.51 -0.94
N GLY A 27 16.20 22.56 -0.43
CA GLY A 27 14.77 22.70 -0.18
C GLY A 27 13.89 22.47 -1.42
N THR A 28 14.43 21.89 -2.49
CA THR A 28 13.67 21.55 -3.70
C THR A 28 12.91 20.25 -3.48
N LEU A 29 11.62 20.22 -3.85
CA LEU A 29 10.79 19.02 -3.77
C LEU A 29 11.21 17.99 -4.83
N ILE A 30 11.87 16.91 -4.40
CA ILE A 30 12.39 15.84 -5.27
C ILE A 30 11.49 14.59 -5.31
N HIS A 31 10.59 14.42 -4.34
CA HIS A 31 9.63 13.31 -4.30
C HIS A 31 8.17 13.78 -4.21
N PRO A 32 7.65 14.50 -5.23
CA PRO A 32 6.32 15.11 -5.18
C PRO A 32 5.19 14.09 -5.06
N MET A 33 5.29 12.95 -5.77
CA MET A 33 4.24 11.93 -5.77
C MET A 33 4.18 11.20 -4.41
N MET A 34 5.33 10.81 -3.87
CA MET A 34 5.43 10.16 -2.55
C MET A 34 4.90 11.08 -1.44
N LEU A 35 5.23 12.37 -1.48
CA LEU A 35 4.74 13.33 -0.50
C LEU A 35 3.21 13.46 -0.54
N GLU A 36 2.62 13.53 -1.73
CA GLU A 36 1.16 13.64 -1.86
C GLU A 36 0.45 12.37 -1.43
N GLU A 37 0.98 11.19 -1.75
CA GLU A 37 0.44 9.90 -1.31
C GLU A 37 0.44 9.78 0.22
N HIS A 38 1.54 10.18 0.87
CA HIS A 38 1.63 10.16 2.33
C HIS A 38 0.68 11.16 2.99
N ARG A 39 0.52 12.36 2.41
CA ARG A 39 -0.47 13.34 2.87
C ARG A 39 -1.90 12.81 2.73
N LYS A 40 -2.24 12.16 1.61
CA LYS A 40 -3.53 11.49 1.41
C LYS A 40 -3.75 10.41 2.47
N ARG A 41 -2.73 9.60 2.73
CA ARG A 41 -2.77 8.54 3.74
C ARG A 41 -2.98 9.09 5.15
N MET A 42 -2.32 10.19 5.52
CA MET A 42 -2.53 10.83 6.83
C MET A 42 -3.97 11.31 7.01
N ARG A 43 -4.55 11.96 5.99
CA ARG A 43 -5.96 12.40 6.02
C ARG A 43 -6.94 11.23 6.17
N PHE A 44 -6.59 10.05 5.67
CA PHE A 44 -7.36 8.83 5.88
C PHE A 44 -7.18 8.30 7.32
N MET A 45 -5.94 8.25 7.81
CA MET A 45 -5.63 7.76 9.16
C MET A 45 -6.26 8.63 10.26
N GLU A 46 -6.30 9.95 10.08
CA GLU A 46 -6.99 10.86 11.02
C GLU A 46 -8.48 10.53 11.15
N ARG A 47 -9.15 10.28 10.01
CA ARG A 47 -10.56 9.86 9.98
C ARG A 47 -10.74 8.47 10.60
N TYR A 48 -9.84 7.54 10.31
CA TYR A 48 -9.87 6.19 10.87
C TYR A 48 -9.67 6.18 12.40
N THR A 49 -8.74 6.98 12.93
CA THR A 49 -8.54 7.08 14.39
C THR A 49 -9.71 7.76 15.08
N ALA A 50 -10.39 8.71 14.43
CA ALA A 50 -11.56 9.40 14.98
C ALA A 50 -12.83 8.54 14.97
N GLU A 51 -13.10 7.84 13.86
CA GLU A 51 -14.32 7.04 13.66
C GLU A 51 -14.01 5.68 13.01
N PRO A 52 -13.42 4.73 13.75
CA PRO A 52 -12.93 3.46 13.17
C PRO A 52 -14.03 2.64 12.49
N ALA A 53 -15.22 2.54 13.10
CA ALA A 53 -16.32 1.73 12.56
C ALA A 53 -16.85 2.28 11.23
N ALA A 54 -16.99 3.61 11.10
CA ALA A 54 -17.44 4.25 9.88
C ALA A 54 -16.38 4.19 8.77
N ALA A 55 -15.09 4.31 9.14
CA ALA A 55 -13.99 4.17 8.20
C ALA A 55 -13.83 2.74 7.67
N MET A 56 -14.16 1.73 8.48
CA MET A 56 -14.03 0.30 8.11
C MET A 56 -15.16 -0.18 7.18
N ASP A 57 -16.35 0.42 7.24
CA ASP A 57 -17.54 -0.06 6.51
C ASP A 57 -17.36 -0.01 4.97
N GLY A 58 -16.60 0.97 4.48
CA GLY A 58 -16.20 1.04 3.07
C GLY A 58 -14.93 0.23 2.74
N LEU A 59 -14.11 -0.11 3.72
CA LEU A 59 -12.74 -0.58 3.48
C LEU A 59 -12.67 -2.01 2.94
N ARG A 60 -13.59 -2.89 3.36
CA ARG A 60 -13.67 -4.26 2.82
C ARG A 60 -13.86 -4.27 1.31
N SER A 61 -14.75 -3.44 0.79
CA SER A 61 -14.96 -3.31 -0.67
C SER A 61 -13.72 -2.80 -1.41
N HIS A 62 -12.88 -1.97 -0.77
CA HIS A 62 -11.62 -1.52 -1.37
C HIS A 62 -10.60 -2.65 -1.46
N PHE A 63 -10.49 -3.48 -0.40
CA PHE A 63 -9.61 -4.65 -0.44
C PHE A 63 -10.03 -5.67 -1.50
N ASP A 64 -11.33 -5.86 -1.72
CA ASP A 64 -11.82 -6.73 -2.79
C ASP A 64 -11.42 -6.24 -4.20
N VAL A 65 -11.39 -4.93 -4.41
CA VAL A 65 -10.89 -4.33 -5.66
C VAL A 65 -9.38 -4.55 -5.79
N LEU A 66 -8.62 -4.36 -4.71
CA LEU A 66 -7.17 -4.58 -4.72
C LEU A 66 -6.80 -6.04 -4.97
N LEU A 67 -7.49 -6.99 -4.34
CA LEU A 67 -7.29 -8.42 -4.58
C LEU A 67 -7.59 -8.81 -6.04
N GLN A 68 -8.62 -8.22 -6.66
CA GLN A 68 -8.87 -8.41 -8.09
C GLN A 68 -7.78 -7.81 -8.97
N ALA A 69 -7.22 -6.66 -8.58
CA ALA A 69 -6.09 -6.06 -9.28
C ALA A 69 -4.83 -6.94 -9.19
N ILE A 70 -4.53 -7.49 -8.02
CA ILE A 70 -3.42 -8.44 -7.82
C ILE A 70 -3.63 -9.70 -8.67
N ALA A 71 -4.84 -10.25 -8.71
CA ALA A 71 -5.17 -11.40 -9.55
C ALA A 71 -4.95 -11.11 -11.05
N ALA A 72 -5.27 -9.90 -11.50
CA ALA A 72 -4.99 -9.47 -12.87
C ALA A 72 -3.48 -9.36 -13.15
N SER A 73 -2.70 -8.82 -12.20
CA SER A 73 -1.23 -8.76 -12.30
C SER A 73 -0.61 -10.16 -12.37
N ARG A 74 -1.11 -11.12 -11.58
CA ARG A 74 -0.63 -12.52 -11.62
C ARG A 74 -0.95 -13.18 -12.97
N ALA A 75 -2.14 -12.95 -13.51
CA ALA A 75 -2.49 -13.44 -14.84
C ALA A 75 -1.56 -12.88 -15.93
N GLU A 76 -1.21 -11.60 -15.84
CA GLU A 76 -0.28 -10.96 -16.78
C GLU A 76 1.15 -11.51 -16.63
N LEU A 77 1.63 -11.72 -15.40
CA LEU A 77 2.94 -12.31 -15.12
C LEU A 77 3.07 -13.70 -15.77
N ILE A 78 2.05 -14.55 -15.61
CA ILE A 78 1.99 -15.86 -16.24
C ILE A 78 1.97 -15.73 -17.77
N ARG A 79 1.23 -14.75 -18.32
CA ARG A 79 1.14 -14.53 -19.77
C ARG A 79 2.49 -14.15 -20.37
N ILE A 80 3.24 -13.24 -19.74
CA ILE A 80 4.54 -12.78 -20.25
C ILE A 80 5.62 -13.86 -20.11
N HIS A 81 5.57 -14.67 -19.05
CA HIS A 81 6.43 -15.85 -18.90
C HIS A 81 6.19 -16.88 -19.99
N ARG A 82 4.92 -17.25 -20.23
CA ARG A 82 4.54 -18.19 -21.30
C ARG A 82 4.91 -17.70 -22.70
N ALA A 83 4.99 -16.39 -22.89
CA ALA A 83 5.45 -15.78 -24.14
C ALA A 83 6.98 -15.76 -24.29
N GLY A 84 7.73 -16.21 -23.28
CA GLY A 84 9.20 -16.20 -23.28
C GLY A 84 9.80 -14.81 -23.11
N LEU A 85 9.03 -13.84 -22.59
CA LEU A 85 9.51 -12.46 -22.37
C LEU A 85 10.30 -12.31 -21.06
N ILE A 86 10.09 -13.24 -20.12
CA ILE A 86 10.82 -13.32 -18.86
C ILE A 86 11.21 -14.78 -18.59
N GLU A 87 12.28 -14.95 -17.83
CA GLU A 87 12.79 -16.24 -17.38
C GLU A 87 12.17 -16.68 -16.04
N ASP A 88 12.32 -17.96 -15.69
CA ASP A 88 11.72 -18.57 -14.49
C ASP A 88 12.12 -17.84 -13.20
N GLU A 89 13.36 -17.36 -13.11
CA GLU A 89 13.82 -16.62 -11.92
C GLU A 89 13.01 -15.33 -11.73
N VAL A 90 12.81 -14.57 -12.81
CA VAL A 90 12.03 -13.32 -12.80
C VAL A 90 10.56 -13.60 -12.45
N LEU A 91 10.00 -14.71 -12.96
CA LEU A 91 8.65 -15.15 -12.59
C LEU A 91 8.55 -15.37 -11.08
N HIS A 92 9.47 -16.15 -10.49
CA HIS A 92 9.42 -16.48 -9.07
C HIS A 92 9.63 -15.27 -8.16
N GLU A 93 10.52 -14.35 -8.53
CA GLU A 93 10.72 -13.11 -7.77
C GLU A 93 9.45 -12.26 -7.72
N LEU A 94 8.83 -12.02 -8.88
CA LEU A 94 7.62 -11.21 -8.98
C LEU A 94 6.40 -11.91 -8.37
N GLU A 95 6.32 -13.24 -8.46
CA GLU A 95 5.29 -14.03 -7.80
C GLU A 95 5.38 -13.89 -6.28
N ARG A 96 6.60 -13.97 -5.71
CA ARG A 96 6.81 -13.79 -4.27
C ARG A 96 6.36 -12.41 -3.80
N ASP A 97 6.64 -11.37 -4.57
CA ASP A 97 6.25 -10.01 -4.22
C ASP A 97 4.73 -9.83 -4.28
N LEU A 98 4.05 -10.44 -5.27
CA LEU A 98 2.58 -10.48 -5.34
C LEU A 98 1.96 -11.25 -4.17
N ASP A 99 2.56 -12.37 -3.75
CA ASP A 99 2.08 -13.15 -2.60
C ASP A 99 2.13 -12.34 -1.30
N ILE A 100 3.20 -11.55 -1.09
CA ILE A 100 3.34 -10.66 0.07
C ILE A 100 2.26 -9.58 0.05
N GLU A 101 2.00 -8.99 -1.12
CA GLU A 101 0.95 -7.97 -1.28
C GLU A 101 -0.45 -8.55 -1.01
N GLU A 102 -0.75 -9.72 -1.56
CA GLU A 102 -2.02 -10.43 -1.36
C GLU A 102 -2.25 -10.75 0.12
N MET A 103 -1.25 -11.32 0.80
CA MET A 103 -1.30 -11.60 2.24
C MET A 103 -1.59 -10.34 3.05
N ALA A 104 -0.93 -9.22 2.72
CA ALA A 104 -1.15 -7.95 3.40
C ALA A 104 -2.59 -7.44 3.23
N MET A 105 -3.20 -7.61 2.05
CA MET A 105 -4.58 -7.21 1.79
C MET A 105 -5.59 -8.11 2.51
N ILE A 106 -5.36 -9.42 2.57
CA ILE A 106 -6.21 -10.37 3.30
C ILE A 106 -6.26 -10.03 4.79
N PHE A 107 -5.09 -9.81 5.42
CA PHE A 107 -5.04 -9.46 6.84
C PHE A 107 -5.71 -8.12 7.15
N GLN A 108 -5.62 -7.14 6.24
CA GLN A 108 -6.29 -5.85 6.42
C GLN A 108 -7.81 -5.92 6.16
N ARG A 109 -8.26 -6.86 5.31
CA ARG A 109 -9.70 -7.14 5.11
C ARG A 109 -10.34 -7.78 6.35
N GLY A 110 -9.55 -8.50 7.15
CA GLY A 110 -9.96 -9.10 8.42
C GLY A 110 -10.46 -10.54 8.32
N ASP A 111 -9.95 -11.31 7.35
CA ASP A 111 -10.13 -12.77 7.27
C ASP A 111 -8.98 -13.51 7.98
#